data_AF-A0A1Q9DZ56-F1
#
_entry.id   AF-A0A1Q9DZ56-F1
#
_cell.length_a   1.000
_cell.length_b   1.000
_cell.length_c   1.000
_cell.angle_alpha   90.00
_cell.angle_beta   90.00
_cell.angle_gamma   90.00
#
_symmetry.space_group_name_H-M   'P 1'
#
loop_
_entity.id
_entity.type
_entity.pdbx_description
1 polymer ?
#
loop_
_entity_poly.entity_id
_entity_poly.type
_entity_poly.pdbx_seq_one_letter_code
_entity_poly.pdbx_strand_id
1 'polypeptide(L)'
;MRTIKLRPGLFTFPVFTEAFCDQLEAELGHFQASGLPRSAPNTMNRYGIIMSELGFGPELLDPFIFQYLDIIAQKLLPAFCETLDSYRAFTVLYDAEKDGDRELAMHYDNAEITLNVNIGGTWEGGQVAFYGLATREETEAIEVALHRGHGVLHAGLELHKAQPITQGRRHNLIMWCRSSGIRNDLCPMCFEQPQVLPTNKFFHEGFSVPPCSPAAVKREMSEDLYD
;
A
#
# COMPACT_ATOMS: atom_id res chain seq x y z
N MET A 1 1.98 -21.58 -2.91
CA MET A 1 1.49 -20.26 -3.37
C MET A 1 1.98 -20.03 -4.80
N ARG A 2 1.10 -19.73 -5.77
CA ARG A 2 1.52 -19.38 -7.13
C ARG A 2 1.60 -17.86 -7.22
N THR A 3 2.81 -17.32 -7.30
CA THR A 3 3.05 -15.90 -7.58
C THR A 3 3.05 -15.67 -9.08
N ILE A 4 2.35 -14.63 -9.53
CA ILE A 4 2.30 -14.21 -10.93
C ILE A 4 3.05 -12.88 -11.04
N LYS A 5 4.08 -12.84 -11.89
CA LYS A 5 4.75 -11.60 -12.28
C LYS A 5 3.98 -10.96 -13.43
N LEU A 6 3.45 -9.76 -13.23
CA LEU A 6 2.69 -9.02 -14.24
C LEU A 6 3.63 -8.18 -15.12
N ARG A 7 4.61 -7.52 -14.49
CA ARG A 7 5.75 -6.82 -15.11
C ARG A 7 6.94 -6.86 -14.15
N PRO A 8 8.17 -6.49 -14.57
CA PRO A 8 9.25 -6.21 -13.61
C PRO A 8 8.76 -5.27 -12.51
N GLY A 9 8.91 -5.70 -11.25
CA GLY A 9 8.50 -4.91 -10.07
C GLY A 9 7.01 -5.01 -9.67
N LEU A 10 6.16 -5.76 -10.39
CA LEU A 10 4.73 -5.87 -10.09
C LEU A 10 4.29 -7.34 -10.05
N PHE A 11 3.75 -7.75 -8.91
CA PHE A 11 3.40 -9.15 -8.66
C PHE A 11 2.01 -9.28 -8.06
N THR A 12 1.33 -10.39 -8.33
CA THR A 12 0.09 -10.75 -7.65
C THR A 12 0.12 -12.20 -7.15
N PHE A 13 -0.49 -12.43 -5.98
CA PHE A 13 -0.54 -13.74 -5.32
C PHE A 13 -1.66 -13.79 -4.27
N PRO A 14 -2.15 -14.99 -3.90
CA PRO A 14 -3.08 -15.12 -2.78
C PRO A 14 -2.36 -14.84 -1.45
N VAL A 15 -2.95 -13.95 -0.65
CA VAL A 15 -2.42 -13.51 0.66
C VAL A 15 -3.26 -14.08 1.80
N PHE A 16 -4.59 -13.91 1.71
CA PHE A 16 -5.51 -14.32 2.75
C PHE A 16 -6.53 -15.34 2.24
N THR A 17 -6.95 -16.23 3.14
CA THR A 17 -8.10 -17.10 2.91
C THR A 17 -9.40 -16.30 2.93
N GLU A 18 -10.43 -16.74 2.23
CA GLU A 18 -11.75 -16.11 2.27
C GLU A 18 -12.31 -16.00 3.70
N ALA A 19 -12.13 -17.04 4.52
CA ALA A 19 -12.56 -17.05 5.91
C ALA A 19 -11.90 -15.96 6.77
N PHE A 20 -10.62 -15.68 6.53
CA PHE A 20 -9.93 -14.56 7.19
C PHE A 20 -10.49 -13.21 6.71
N CYS A 21 -10.71 -13.07 5.40
CA CYS A 21 -11.33 -11.86 4.86
C CYS A 21 -12.73 -11.63 5.46
N ASP A 22 -13.53 -12.68 5.67
CA ASP A 22 -14.85 -12.58 6.30
C ASP A 22 -14.75 -12.10 7.76
N GLN A 23 -13.83 -12.66 8.54
CA GLN A 23 -13.59 -12.25 9.93
C GLN A 23 -13.12 -10.80 10.02
N LEU A 24 -12.19 -10.40 9.14
CA LEU A 24 -11.68 -9.04 9.10
C LEU A 24 -12.78 -8.04 8.71
N GLU A 25 -13.59 -8.33 7.68
CA GLU A 25 -14.72 -7.48 7.28
C GLU A 25 -15.75 -7.33 8.41
N ALA A 26 -16.06 -8.44 9.11
CA ALA A 26 -16.98 -8.41 10.24
C ALA A 26 -16.46 -7.50 11.36
N GLU A 27 -15.18 -7.59 11.70
CA GLU A 27 -14.59 -6.78 12.77
C GLU A 27 -14.46 -5.31 12.40
N LEU A 28 -14.13 -5.00 11.15
CA LEU A 28 -14.18 -3.62 10.64
C LEU A 28 -15.61 -3.05 10.72
N GLY A 29 -16.62 -3.88 10.45
CA GLY A 29 -18.03 -3.56 10.64
C GLY A 29 -18.39 -3.28 12.11
N HIS A 30 -17.95 -4.11 13.04
CA HIS A 30 -18.13 -3.89 14.48
C HIS A 30 -17.46 -2.61 14.96
N PHE A 31 -16.21 -2.38 14.55
CA PHE A 31 -15.48 -1.17 14.90
C PHE A 31 -16.22 0.08 14.39
N GLN A 32 -16.70 0.05 13.14
CA GLN A 32 -17.51 1.16 12.61
C GLN A 32 -18.82 1.36 13.36
N ALA A 33 -19.51 0.28 13.74
CA ALA A 33 -20.77 0.35 14.50
C ALA A 33 -20.57 0.82 15.95
N SER A 34 -19.38 0.64 16.51
CA SER A 34 -19.06 1.05 17.89
C SER A 34 -19.07 2.57 18.09
N GLY A 35 -18.89 3.35 17.02
CA GLY A 35 -18.78 4.81 17.09
C GLY A 35 -17.47 5.30 17.71
N LEU A 36 -16.48 4.43 17.90
CA LEU A 36 -15.15 4.84 18.36
C LEU A 36 -14.50 5.84 17.38
N PRO A 37 -13.65 6.76 17.88
CA PRO A 37 -12.93 7.69 17.04
C PRO A 37 -12.07 6.95 16.00
N ARG A 38 -12.04 7.47 14.77
CA ARG A 38 -11.18 6.98 13.70
C ARG A 38 -10.60 8.12 12.91
N SER A 39 -9.37 7.95 12.46
CA SER A 39 -8.71 8.91 11.57
C SER A 39 -9.00 8.57 10.11
N ALA A 40 -8.85 9.56 9.22
CA ALA A 40 -8.88 9.29 7.79
C ALA A 40 -7.74 8.31 7.42
N PRO A 41 -7.99 7.33 6.54
CA PRO A 41 -7.00 6.32 6.20
C PRO A 41 -5.79 6.93 5.51
N ASN A 42 -5.91 7.97 4.70
CA ASN A 42 -4.78 8.76 4.19
C ASN A 42 -5.30 10.14 3.72
N THR A 43 -4.46 10.97 3.10
CA THR A 43 -4.84 12.31 2.63
C THR A 43 -5.71 12.31 1.37
N MET A 44 -5.83 11.19 0.67
CA MET A 44 -6.53 11.05 -0.60
C MET A 44 -7.82 10.20 -0.52
N ASN A 45 -8.04 9.48 0.58
CA ASN A 45 -9.21 8.64 0.81
C ASN A 45 -10.01 9.10 2.05
N ARG A 46 -11.32 9.23 1.87
CA ARG A 46 -12.29 9.64 2.91
C ARG A 46 -12.72 8.48 3.80
N TYR A 47 -12.77 7.26 3.26
CA TYR A 47 -13.36 6.10 3.94
C TYR A 47 -12.36 4.95 4.09
N GLY A 48 -12.18 4.50 5.33
CA GLY A 48 -11.25 3.45 5.70
C GLY A 48 -10.97 3.45 7.20
N ILE A 49 -10.18 2.48 7.67
CA ILE A 49 -9.79 2.36 9.07
C ILE A 49 -8.29 2.08 9.14
N ILE A 50 -7.57 2.79 10.02
CA ILE A 50 -6.15 2.52 10.29
C ILE A 50 -6.06 1.32 11.22
N MET A 51 -5.32 0.29 10.83
CA MET A 51 -5.31 -1.00 11.53
C MET A 51 -4.79 -0.91 12.97
N SER A 52 -3.88 0.02 13.25
CA SER A 52 -3.39 0.27 14.61
C SER A 52 -4.47 0.83 15.54
N GLU A 53 -5.51 1.49 15.01
CA GLU A 53 -6.66 1.97 15.80
C GLU A 53 -7.55 0.81 16.27
N LEU A 54 -7.53 -0.35 15.58
CA LEU A 54 -8.15 -1.60 16.05
C LEU A 54 -7.24 -2.41 17.01
N GLY A 55 -5.99 -1.96 17.24
CA GLY A 55 -5.00 -2.72 18.00
C GLY A 55 -4.40 -3.91 17.23
N PHE A 56 -4.57 -3.97 15.91
CA PHE A 56 -4.12 -5.10 15.06
C PHE A 56 -2.63 -5.02 14.68
N GLY A 57 -1.85 -4.13 15.28
CA GLY A 57 -0.41 -4.03 15.04
C GLY A 57 0.35 -5.24 15.58
N PRO A 58 0.60 -5.32 16.90
CA PRO A 58 1.55 -6.28 17.48
C PRO A 58 1.26 -7.77 17.22
N GLU A 59 -0.01 -8.19 17.34
CA GLU A 59 -0.33 -9.63 17.33
C GLU A 59 -0.73 -10.16 15.95
N LEU A 60 -1.04 -9.27 14.99
CA LEU A 60 -1.51 -9.68 13.66
C LEU A 60 -0.56 -9.19 12.56
N LEU A 61 -0.29 -7.88 12.53
CA LEU A 61 0.44 -7.28 11.41
C LEU A 61 1.95 -7.33 11.59
N ASP A 62 2.50 -7.19 12.81
CA ASP A 62 3.94 -7.37 13.06
C ASP A 62 4.45 -8.73 12.57
N PRO A 63 3.89 -9.88 12.98
CA PRO A 63 4.35 -11.17 12.48
C PRO A 63 4.11 -11.31 10.98
N PHE A 64 2.98 -10.83 10.45
CA PHE A 64 2.69 -10.89 9.02
C PHE A 64 3.74 -10.13 8.20
N ILE A 65 4.08 -8.90 8.60
CA ILE A 65 4.97 -8.02 7.85
C ILE A 65 6.43 -8.43 8.05
N PHE A 66 6.88 -8.53 9.29
CA PHE A 66 8.31 -8.71 9.60
C PHE A 66 8.81 -10.14 9.45
N GLN A 67 7.94 -11.16 9.42
CA GLN A 67 8.36 -12.56 9.26
C GLN A 67 8.02 -13.14 7.89
N TYR A 68 6.95 -12.69 7.24
CA TYR A 68 6.52 -13.25 5.96
C TYR A 68 6.66 -12.28 4.81
N LEU A 69 6.09 -11.08 4.92
CA LEU A 69 6.13 -10.11 3.82
C LEU A 69 7.55 -9.62 3.54
N ASP A 70 8.36 -9.42 4.58
CA ASP A 70 9.77 -9.03 4.48
C ASP A 70 10.57 -9.96 3.56
N ILE A 71 10.48 -11.29 3.77
CA ILE A 71 11.15 -12.29 2.94
C ILE A 71 10.66 -12.23 1.49
N ILE A 72 9.36 -12.03 1.29
CA ILE A 72 8.77 -11.92 -0.05
C ILE A 72 9.27 -10.64 -0.74
N ALA A 73 9.31 -9.52 -0.02
CA ALA A 73 9.73 -8.22 -0.53
C ALA A 73 11.22 -8.24 -0.92
N GLN A 74 12.10 -8.73 -0.04
CA GLN A 74 13.53 -8.86 -0.35
C GLN A 74 13.77 -9.75 -1.59
N LYS A 75 12.95 -10.79 -1.79
CA LYS A 75 13.10 -11.70 -2.92
C LYS A 75 12.55 -11.14 -4.24
N LEU A 76 11.40 -10.46 -4.20
CA LEU A 76 10.70 -10.00 -5.39
C LEU A 76 11.06 -8.57 -5.79
N LEU A 77 11.50 -7.76 -4.83
CA LEU A 77 11.81 -6.33 -4.96
C LEU A 77 13.12 -5.97 -4.22
N PRO A 78 14.24 -6.68 -4.46
CA PRO A 78 15.49 -6.49 -3.71
C PRO A 78 16.07 -5.07 -3.80
N ALA A 79 15.86 -4.38 -4.93
CA ALA A 79 16.34 -3.01 -5.11
C ALA A 79 15.59 -1.96 -4.26
N PHE A 80 14.43 -2.34 -3.70
CA PHE A 80 13.59 -1.46 -2.89
C PHE A 80 13.45 -1.94 -1.44
N CYS A 81 14.03 -3.08 -1.08
CA CYS A 81 13.86 -3.64 0.26
C CYS A 81 15.13 -4.35 0.72
N GLU A 82 15.74 -3.84 1.80
CA GLU A 82 16.76 -4.57 2.57
C GLU A 82 16.08 -5.35 3.70
N THR A 83 15.29 -4.68 4.53
CA THR A 83 14.50 -5.30 5.60
C THR A 83 13.30 -4.41 5.89
N LEU A 84 12.11 -4.98 6.00
CA LEU A 84 10.94 -4.25 6.47
C LEU A 84 10.98 -4.12 7.99
N ASP A 85 10.94 -2.89 8.49
CA ASP A 85 11.07 -2.59 9.93
C ASP A 85 10.01 -1.63 10.46
N SER A 86 9.18 -1.08 9.57
CA SER A 86 8.03 -0.26 9.94
C SER A 86 6.99 -0.27 8.82
N TYR A 87 5.77 0.09 9.15
CA TYR A 87 4.70 0.12 8.17
C TYR A 87 3.58 1.09 8.54
N ARG A 88 2.63 1.27 7.63
CA ARG A 88 1.34 1.90 7.88
C ARG A 88 0.29 1.06 7.17
N ALA A 89 -0.61 0.46 7.94
CA ALA A 89 -1.64 -0.41 7.42
C ALA A 89 -3.01 0.22 7.63
N PHE A 90 -3.82 0.27 6.58
CA PHE A 90 -5.13 0.89 6.62
C PHE A 90 -6.03 0.26 5.55
N THR A 91 -7.33 0.32 5.78
CA THR A 91 -8.30 -0.05 4.75
C THR A 91 -8.73 1.14 3.91
N VAL A 92 -9.18 0.88 2.69
CA VAL A 92 -9.82 1.87 1.82
C VAL A 92 -11.11 1.28 1.27
N LEU A 93 -12.22 1.96 1.52
CA LEU A 93 -13.54 1.58 1.00
C LEU A 93 -13.91 2.47 -0.19
N TYR A 94 -13.99 1.85 -1.36
CA TYR A 94 -14.63 2.45 -2.52
C TYR A 94 -16.11 2.08 -2.54
N ASP A 95 -16.99 3.06 -2.73
CA ASP A 95 -18.45 2.88 -2.69
C ASP A 95 -19.15 3.66 -3.83
N ALA A 96 -19.68 2.93 -4.81
CA ALA A 96 -20.44 3.50 -5.92
C ALA A 96 -21.92 3.71 -5.59
N GLU A 97 -22.40 3.10 -4.50
CA GLU A 97 -23.81 3.16 -4.08
C GLU A 97 -24.11 4.38 -3.22
N LYS A 98 -23.09 4.93 -2.55
CA LYS A 98 -23.19 6.11 -1.69
C LYS A 98 -22.30 7.24 -2.21
N ASP A 99 -22.30 8.35 -1.46
CA ASP A 99 -21.28 9.39 -1.58
C ASP A 99 -19.96 8.90 -0.95
N GLY A 100 -19.33 7.93 -1.61
CA GLY A 100 -18.03 7.36 -1.25
C GLY A 100 -16.93 7.76 -2.22
N ASP A 101 -15.70 7.35 -1.94
CA ASP A 101 -14.63 7.41 -2.93
C ASP A 101 -14.92 6.37 -4.02
N ARG A 102 -14.70 6.72 -5.29
CA ARG A 102 -14.95 5.81 -6.42
C ARG A 102 -13.70 5.48 -7.21
N GLU A 103 -12.73 6.38 -7.17
CA GLU A 103 -11.45 6.31 -7.85
C GLU A 103 -10.40 6.96 -6.96
N LEU A 104 -9.14 6.85 -7.37
CA LEU A 104 -8.03 7.53 -6.73
C LEU A 104 -7.10 8.04 -7.81
N ALA A 105 -6.79 9.34 -7.77
CA ALA A 105 -5.91 9.98 -8.76
C ALA A 105 -4.53 9.32 -8.81
N MET A 106 -3.80 9.53 -9.91
CA MET A 106 -2.46 8.99 -10.08
C MET A 106 -1.51 9.50 -8.99
N HIS A 107 -0.79 8.58 -8.37
CA HIS A 107 0.16 8.83 -7.29
C HIS A 107 1.18 7.69 -7.19
N TYR A 108 2.11 7.85 -6.25
CA TYR A 108 2.97 6.80 -5.74
C TYR A 108 2.93 6.86 -4.21
N ASP A 109 3.34 5.80 -3.55
CA ASP A 109 3.17 5.63 -2.11
C ASP A 109 4.36 6.14 -1.30
N ASN A 110 4.09 6.63 -0.08
CA ASN A 110 5.12 6.91 0.93
C ASN A 110 5.59 5.62 1.63
N ALA A 111 6.15 4.74 0.81
CA ALA A 111 6.59 3.40 1.16
C ALA A 111 7.77 2.99 0.27
N GLU A 112 8.55 2.02 0.76
CA GLU A 112 9.47 1.29 -0.10
C GLU A 112 8.72 0.16 -0.83
N ILE A 113 7.81 -0.51 -0.10
CA ILE A 113 7.02 -1.63 -0.59
C ILE A 113 5.55 -1.41 -0.24
N THR A 114 4.67 -1.58 -1.21
CA THR A 114 3.23 -1.59 -0.99
C THR A 114 2.65 -2.96 -1.28
N LEU A 115 1.85 -3.46 -0.35
CA LEU A 115 0.97 -4.61 -0.56
C LEU A 115 -0.49 -4.15 -0.45
N ASN A 116 -1.23 -4.27 -1.56
CA ASN A 116 -2.65 -3.94 -1.64
C ASN A 116 -3.47 -5.21 -1.82
N VAL A 117 -4.28 -5.58 -0.82
CA VAL A 117 -5.06 -6.82 -0.79
C VAL A 117 -6.53 -6.48 -0.80
N ASN A 118 -7.32 -7.04 -1.73
CA ASN A 118 -8.77 -6.94 -1.60
C ASN A 118 -9.27 -7.87 -0.49
N ILE A 119 -10.04 -7.32 0.45
CA ILE A 119 -10.55 -8.04 1.62
C ILE A 119 -12.08 -8.13 1.62
N GLY A 120 -12.77 -7.40 0.75
CA GLY A 120 -14.19 -7.14 0.90
C GLY A 120 -14.88 -6.66 -0.37
N GLY A 121 -16.17 -6.97 -0.41
CA GLY A 121 -17.12 -6.34 -1.33
C GLY A 121 -17.55 -7.17 -2.53
N THR A 122 -18.42 -6.56 -3.32
CA THR A 122 -18.92 -7.03 -4.61
C THR A 122 -19.08 -5.78 -5.46
N TRP A 123 -18.39 -5.71 -6.60
CA TRP A 123 -18.28 -4.47 -7.38
C TRP A 123 -18.04 -4.75 -8.87
N GLU A 124 -18.17 -3.70 -9.67
CA GLU A 124 -17.75 -3.67 -11.08
C GLU A 124 -16.76 -2.52 -11.34
N GLY A 125 -15.87 -2.73 -12.32
CA GLY A 125 -14.78 -1.80 -12.62
C GLY A 125 -13.71 -1.75 -11.54
N GLY A 126 -13.06 -0.59 -11.39
CA GLY A 126 -12.13 -0.34 -10.30
C GLY A 126 -10.74 -0.94 -10.46
N GLN A 127 -10.30 -1.36 -11.64
CA GLN A 127 -8.94 -1.88 -11.84
C GLN A 127 -7.88 -0.88 -11.32
N VAL A 128 -6.75 -1.40 -10.85
CA VAL A 128 -5.60 -0.54 -10.50
C VAL A 128 -4.69 -0.50 -11.71
N ALA A 129 -4.48 0.69 -12.26
CA ALA A 129 -3.61 0.90 -13.42
C ALA A 129 -2.22 1.30 -12.93
N PHE A 130 -1.18 0.60 -13.38
CA PHE A 130 0.22 0.82 -13.02
C PHE A 130 1.05 1.29 -14.23
N TYR A 131 1.83 2.35 -14.04
CA TYR A 131 2.52 3.11 -15.11
C TYR A 131 4.05 2.98 -15.05
N GLY A 132 4.61 2.16 -14.17
CA GLY A 132 6.04 2.07 -13.93
C GLY A 132 6.54 3.02 -12.84
N LEU A 133 7.85 3.05 -12.63
CA LEU A 133 8.46 3.83 -11.55
C LEU A 133 8.35 5.34 -11.80
N ALA A 134 8.01 6.10 -10.76
CA ALA A 134 7.91 7.55 -10.80
C ALA A 134 9.20 8.26 -11.23
N THR A 135 10.35 7.61 -11.09
CA THR A 135 11.68 8.13 -11.44
C THR A 135 12.07 7.89 -12.90
N ARG A 136 11.18 7.32 -13.70
CA ARG A 136 11.38 7.01 -15.12
C ARG A 136 10.25 7.61 -15.96
N GLU A 137 10.39 7.57 -17.28
CA GLU A 137 9.29 7.91 -18.17
C GLU A 137 8.11 6.95 -17.94
N GLU A 138 6.90 7.50 -17.92
CA GLU A 138 5.67 6.71 -17.80
C GLU A 138 5.60 5.67 -18.93
N THR A 139 5.27 4.45 -18.55
CA THR A 139 5.10 3.34 -19.48
C THR A 139 3.62 3.10 -19.77
N GLU A 140 3.33 2.30 -20.79
CA GLU A 140 1.96 1.84 -21.04
C GLU A 140 1.39 1.16 -19.79
N ALA A 141 0.15 1.52 -19.45
CA ALA A 141 -0.49 1.06 -18.23
C ALA A 141 -0.75 -0.44 -18.28
N ILE A 142 -0.46 -1.14 -17.18
CA ILE A 142 -1.00 -2.48 -16.92
C ILE A 142 -2.13 -2.34 -15.91
N GLU A 143 -3.33 -2.76 -16.33
CA GLU A 143 -4.50 -2.81 -15.46
C GLU A 143 -4.57 -4.14 -14.72
N VAL A 144 -4.66 -4.05 -13.40
CA VAL A 144 -4.74 -5.22 -12.52
C VAL A 144 -6.14 -5.33 -11.95
N ALA A 145 -6.82 -6.42 -12.31
CA ALA A 145 -8.05 -6.83 -11.67
C ALA A 145 -7.77 -7.35 -10.26
N LEU A 146 -8.55 -6.88 -9.29
CA LEU A 146 -8.42 -7.32 -7.90
C LEU A 146 -9.40 -8.45 -7.59
N HIS A 147 -8.96 -9.36 -6.74
CA HIS A 147 -9.76 -10.51 -6.29
C HIS A 147 -9.66 -10.64 -4.78
N ARG A 148 -10.75 -11.07 -4.13
CA ARG A 148 -10.79 -11.32 -2.69
C ARG A 148 -9.62 -12.19 -2.26
N GLY A 149 -8.95 -11.77 -1.18
CA GLY A 149 -7.79 -12.45 -0.61
C GLY A 149 -6.50 -12.34 -1.43
N HIS A 150 -6.52 -11.78 -2.63
CA HIS A 150 -5.34 -11.62 -3.48
C HIS A 150 -4.70 -10.24 -3.28
N GLY A 151 -3.38 -10.25 -3.19
CA GLY A 151 -2.54 -9.08 -3.08
C GLY A 151 -1.92 -8.68 -4.41
N VAL A 152 -1.70 -7.38 -4.57
CA VAL A 152 -0.78 -6.80 -5.55
C VAL A 152 0.39 -6.20 -4.78
N LEU A 153 1.59 -6.69 -5.06
CA LEU A 153 2.85 -6.24 -4.46
C LEU A 153 3.65 -5.44 -5.47
N HIS A 154 4.06 -4.24 -5.09
CA HIS A 154 4.88 -3.35 -5.91
C HIS A 154 5.79 -2.47 -5.05
N ALA A 155 6.79 -1.86 -5.68
CA ALA A 155 7.54 -0.78 -5.06
C ALA A 155 6.61 0.40 -4.78
N GLY A 156 6.81 1.12 -3.68
CA GLY A 156 6.01 2.31 -3.38
C GLY A 156 6.15 3.39 -4.46
N LEU A 157 7.31 3.46 -5.12
CA LEU A 157 7.57 4.35 -6.27
C LEU A 157 6.82 3.98 -7.57
N GLU A 158 6.15 2.84 -7.64
CA GLU A 158 5.36 2.48 -8.82
C GLU A 158 4.15 3.44 -8.94
N LEU A 159 4.14 4.26 -10.00
CA LEU A 159 3.04 5.15 -10.32
C LEU A 159 1.79 4.35 -10.61
N HIS A 160 0.71 4.67 -9.92
CA HIS A 160 -0.54 3.98 -10.09
C HIS A 160 -1.76 4.85 -9.79
N LYS A 161 -2.92 4.42 -10.29
CA LYS A 161 -4.22 5.00 -9.95
C LYS A 161 -5.27 3.91 -9.77
N ALA A 162 -6.27 4.18 -8.95
CA ALA A 162 -7.46 3.34 -8.91
C ALA A 162 -8.47 3.89 -9.92
N GLN A 163 -8.84 3.09 -10.92
CA GLN A 163 -9.92 3.44 -11.84
C GLN A 163 -11.26 3.53 -11.08
N PRO A 164 -12.27 4.22 -11.65
CA PRO A 164 -13.61 4.24 -11.07
C PRO A 164 -14.21 2.86 -10.90
N ILE A 165 -14.75 2.56 -9.72
CA ILE A 165 -15.80 1.56 -9.60
C ILE A 165 -17.12 2.12 -10.13
N THR A 166 -17.87 1.29 -10.83
CA THR A 166 -19.15 1.69 -11.45
C THR A 166 -20.36 1.16 -10.69
N GLN A 167 -20.19 0.07 -9.94
CA GLN A 167 -21.24 -0.55 -9.12
C GLN A 167 -20.68 -1.13 -7.82
N GLY A 168 -21.54 -1.24 -6.81
CA GLY A 168 -21.25 -1.94 -5.57
C GLY A 168 -20.14 -1.28 -4.72
N ARG A 169 -19.44 -2.11 -3.95
CA ARG A 169 -18.40 -1.68 -3.01
C ARG A 169 -17.18 -2.56 -3.09
N ARG A 170 -16.00 -1.94 -2.96
CA ARG A 170 -14.71 -2.62 -2.94
C ARG A 170 -13.92 -2.18 -1.72
N HIS A 171 -13.51 -3.14 -0.90
CA HIS A 171 -12.76 -2.87 0.31
C HIS A 171 -11.39 -3.53 0.24
N ASN A 172 -10.35 -2.74 0.40
CA ASN A 172 -8.97 -3.20 0.34
C ASN A 172 -8.24 -2.90 1.64
N LEU A 173 -7.35 -3.81 2.05
CA LEU A 173 -6.31 -3.58 3.04
C LEU A 173 -5.02 -3.21 2.31
N ILE A 174 -4.49 -2.03 2.60
CA ILE A 174 -3.25 -1.49 2.02
C ILE A 174 -2.21 -1.40 3.13
N MET A 175 -1.03 -1.93 2.85
CA MET A 175 0.11 -1.92 3.75
C MET A 175 1.29 -1.22 3.08
N TRP A 176 1.55 0.00 3.53
CA TRP A 176 2.74 0.78 3.17
C TRP A 176 3.88 0.36 4.09
N CYS A 177 4.79 -0.47 3.58
CA CYS A 177 5.91 -1.03 4.33
C CYS A 177 7.20 -0.28 3.99
N ARG A 178 8.09 -0.18 4.98
CA ARG A 178 9.29 0.63 4.88
C ARG A 178 10.52 -0.13 5.32
N SER A 179 11.63 0.26 4.70
CA SER A 179 12.97 -0.26 4.96
C SER A 179 13.86 0.88 5.41
N SER A 180 14.19 0.95 6.71
CA SER A 180 15.02 2.03 7.27
C SER A 180 16.41 2.07 6.64
N GLY A 181 16.96 0.91 6.26
CA GLY A 181 18.24 0.82 5.55
C GLY A 181 18.26 1.51 4.18
N ILE A 182 17.08 1.75 3.58
CA ILE A 182 16.96 2.46 2.30
C ILE A 182 16.53 3.90 2.55
N ARG A 183 15.44 4.07 3.29
CA ARG A 183 14.80 5.38 3.38
C ARG A 183 15.58 6.37 4.21
N ASN A 184 16.44 5.93 5.14
CA ASN A 184 17.24 6.84 5.97
C ASN A 184 18.34 7.52 5.15
N ASP A 185 18.72 6.93 4.02
CA ASP A 185 19.68 7.51 3.08
C ASP A 185 19.00 8.42 2.05
N LEU A 186 17.83 8.02 1.55
CA LEU A 186 17.07 8.76 0.54
C LEU A 186 15.57 8.69 0.79
N CYS A 187 14.92 9.84 0.93
CA CYS A 187 13.46 9.89 1.07
C CYS A 187 12.76 9.44 -0.23
N PRO A 188 11.84 8.46 -0.19
CA PRO A 188 11.14 7.98 -1.40
C PRO A 188 10.15 9.02 -1.96
N MET A 189 9.82 10.06 -1.18
CA MET A 189 8.88 11.11 -1.61
C MET A 189 9.58 12.26 -2.34
N CYS A 190 10.66 12.79 -1.77
CA CYS A 190 11.32 13.98 -2.30
C CYS A 190 12.71 13.72 -2.89
N PHE A 191 13.24 12.50 -2.77
CA PHE A 191 14.58 12.11 -3.24
C PHE A 191 15.71 12.99 -2.66
N GLU A 192 15.52 13.46 -1.43
CA GLU A 192 16.54 14.15 -0.65
C GLU A 192 16.86 13.32 0.61
N GLN A 193 18.04 13.55 1.19
CA GLN A 193 18.41 12.93 2.45
C GLN A 193 17.43 13.38 3.56
N PRO A 194 16.72 12.47 4.23
CA PRO A 194 15.72 12.87 5.22
C PRO A 194 16.34 13.26 6.55
N GLN A 195 15.63 14.13 7.27
CA GLN A 195 15.86 14.32 8.70
C GLN A 195 15.09 13.26 9.48
N VAL A 196 15.82 12.26 10.00
CA VAL A 196 15.24 11.14 10.73
C VAL A 196 15.09 11.45 12.21
N LEU A 197 13.93 11.16 12.77
CA LEU A 197 13.69 11.20 14.22
C LEU A 197 13.46 9.78 14.74
N PRO A 198 14.16 9.34 15.79
CA PRO A 198 13.88 8.06 16.43
C PRO A 198 12.43 8.00 16.92
N THR A 199 11.72 6.90 16.60
CA THR A 199 10.38 6.62 17.13
C THR A 199 10.25 5.14 17.48
N ASN A 200 9.47 4.86 18.51
CA ASN A 200 9.06 3.51 18.90
C ASN A 200 7.70 3.11 18.28
N LYS A 201 7.12 3.98 17.47
CA LYS A 201 5.80 3.76 16.87
C LYS A 201 5.96 3.32 15.42
N PHE A 202 6.01 2.01 15.23
CA PHE A 202 6.23 1.36 13.94
C PHE A 202 5.07 1.53 12.93
N PHE A 203 3.94 2.12 13.32
CA PHE A 203 2.66 2.12 12.59
C PHE A 203 2.20 3.46 11.98
N HIS A 204 3.03 4.52 12.01
CA HIS A 204 2.62 5.88 11.59
C HIS A 204 3.08 6.26 10.17
N GLU A 205 3.09 7.55 9.82
CA GLU A 205 3.50 8.08 8.51
C GLU A 205 4.99 7.85 8.14
N GLY A 206 5.80 7.37 9.09
CA GLY A 206 7.23 7.06 8.87
C GLY A 206 8.20 7.94 9.65
N PHE A 207 9.49 7.71 9.44
CA PHE A 207 10.62 8.29 10.23
C PHE A 207 11.08 9.68 9.77
N SER A 208 10.48 10.27 8.74
CA SER A 208 10.78 11.63 8.28
C SER A 208 9.77 12.63 8.83
N VAL A 209 10.23 13.72 9.44
CA VAL A 209 9.38 14.82 9.93
C VAL A 209 8.43 15.29 8.80
N PRO A 210 7.10 15.31 8.99
CA PRO A 210 6.17 15.67 7.92
C PRO A 210 6.15 17.19 7.57
N PRO A 211 5.89 17.58 6.30
CA PRO A 211 6.01 16.77 5.09
C PRO A 211 7.02 17.38 4.11
N CYS A 212 8.01 16.58 3.73
CA CYS A 212 8.64 16.76 2.43
C CYS A 212 7.56 16.65 1.34
N SER A 213 7.44 17.67 0.47
CA SER A 213 6.55 17.60 -0.69
C SER A 213 7.10 16.62 -1.72
N PRO A 214 6.25 15.90 -2.47
CA PRO A 214 6.67 15.17 -3.67
C PRO A 214 7.53 16.10 -4.53
N ALA A 215 8.78 15.71 -4.81
CA ALA A 215 9.59 16.50 -5.72
C ALA A 215 8.95 16.40 -7.12
N ALA A 216 8.89 17.50 -7.86
CA ALA A 216 8.68 17.40 -9.31
C ALA A 216 9.87 16.61 -9.84
N VAL A 217 9.67 15.34 -10.19
CA VAL A 217 10.73 14.41 -10.58
C VAL A 217 11.57 15.08 -11.68
N LYS A 218 12.78 15.49 -11.31
CA LYS A 218 13.78 16.08 -12.20
C LYS A 218 15.15 15.52 -11.83
N ARG A 219 15.32 14.22 -11.99
CA ARG A 219 16.64 13.58 -11.99
C ARG A 219 16.55 12.26 -12.73
N GLU A 220 17.32 12.13 -13.80
CA GLU A 220 17.70 10.84 -14.38
C GLU A 220 18.52 10.11 -13.30
N MET A 221 17.91 9.09 -12.68
CA MET A 221 18.65 8.15 -11.84
C MET A 221 19.38 7.17 -12.76
N SER A 222 20.69 6.96 -12.53
CA SER A 222 21.52 6.08 -13.35
C SER A 222 20.92 4.67 -13.44
N GLU A 223 20.91 4.11 -14.65
CA GLU A 223 20.32 2.81 -14.98
C GLU A 223 20.91 1.64 -14.16
N ASP A 224 22.12 1.80 -13.62
CA ASP A 224 22.92 0.74 -12.99
C ASP A 224 22.45 0.24 -11.62
N LEU A 225 21.40 0.82 -11.02
CA LEU A 225 20.93 0.42 -9.67
C LEU A 225 19.85 -0.69 -9.69
N TYR A 226 19.41 -1.14 -10.86
CA TYR A 226 18.15 -1.89 -10.99
C TYR A 226 18.17 -3.10 -11.94
N ASP A 227 19.35 -3.57 -12.33
CA ASP A 227 19.55 -4.86 -13.03
C ASP A 227 19.78 -6.02 -12.06
#